data_AF-A0A3E0QAH4-F1
#
_entry.id   AF-A0A3E0QAH4-F1
#
_cell.length_a   1.000
_cell.length_b   1.000
_cell.length_c   1.000
_cell.angle_alpha   90.00
_cell.angle_beta   90.00
_cell.angle_gamma   90.00
#
_symmetry.space_group_name_H-M   'P 1'
#
loop_
_entity.id
_entity.type
_entity.pdbx_description
1 polymer ?
#
loop_
_entity_poly.entity_id
_entity_poly.type
_entity_poly.pdbx_seq_one_letter_code
_entity_poly.pdbx_strand_id
1 'polypeptide(L)'
;MSILRILPVLLGVLAGGLVAAEEPADTPQDWIDRFAAGWDEAAWTEKSRREPGGYMREADDDGWELRMEAFHQLVLHGRDAVSPLVARLKSGDEPQRILAAQTLGYLPATDAADALRQAAREDENATVRLYAVDSLGMLGVDVDWAGLSQNESNGDVLKHISYAVGRDGAVLEESVVETLRGWSAATIDSARIGEPAPEFELSSAQGGTVRLADFHGENAVVLVFVYGDT
;
A
#
# COMPACT_ATOMS: atom_id res chain seq x y z
N MET A 1 -60.19 -26.22 -19.27
CA MET A 1 -61.00 -24.98 -19.24
C MET A 1 -60.63 -24.21 -17.99
N SER A 2 -59.70 -23.25 -18.10
CA SER A 2 -59.45 -22.17 -17.14
C SER A 2 -58.58 -21.12 -17.82
N ILE A 3 -58.86 -19.86 -17.53
CA ILE A 3 -58.73 -18.71 -18.42
C ILE A 3 -57.34 -18.08 -18.33
N LEU A 4 -56.77 -17.83 -19.51
CA LEU A 4 -55.59 -17.04 -19.78
C LEU A 4 -55.87 -15.56 -19.43
N ARG A 5 -55.13 -14.97 -18.48
CA ARG A 5 -55.10 -13.52 -18.25
C ARG A 5 -53.85 -12.95 -18.89
N ILE A 6 -54.02 -12.33 -20.06
CA ILE A 6 -53.01 -11.49 -20.70
C ILE A 6 -53.19 -10.08 -20.13
N LEU A 7 -52.20 -9.57 -19.39
CA LEU A 7 -52.06 -8.13 -19.13
C LEU A 7 -51.12 -7.56 -20.21
N PRO A 8 -51.47 -6.44 -20.86
CA PRO A 8 -50.56 -5.77 -21.77
C PRO A 8 -49.60 -4.91 -20.95
N VAL A 9 -48.29 -5.16 -21.06
CA VAL A 9 -47.29 -4.17 -20.63
C VAL A 9 -46.82 -3.45 -21.88
N LEU A 10 -47.10 -2.15 -21.89
CA LEU A 10 -46.73 -1.19 -22.92
C LEU A 10 -45.27 -1.33 -23.32
N LEU A 11 -45.04 -1.52 -24.61
CA LEU A 11 -43.74 -1.33 -25.24
C LEU A 11 -43.50 0.19 -25.39
N GLY A 12 -42.91 0.80 -24.37
CA GLY A 12 -42.36 2.15 -24.46
C GLY A 12 -41.05 2.11 -25.22
N VAL A 13 -41.05 2.63 -26.45
CA VAL A 13 -39.82 2.93 -27.20
C VAL A 13 -39.14 4.12 -26.52
N LEU A 14 -38.17 3.84 -25.66
CA LEU A 14 -37.18 4.83 -25.23
C LEU A 14 -35.90 4.57 -25.99
N ALA A 15 -35.68 5.39 -27.02
CA ALA A 15 -34.37 5.62 -27.58
C ALA A 15 -33.53 6.39 -26.55
N GLY A 16 -33.02 5.67 -25.56
CA GLY A 16 -31.96 6.13 -24.67
C GLY A 16 -30.73 5.30 -25.01
N GLY A 17 -29.64 5.96 -25.41
CA GLY A 17 -28.37 5.29 -25.58
C GLY A 17 -28.05 4.50 -24.32
N LEU A 18 -27.72 3.21 -24.49
CA LEU A 18 -27.15 2.40 -23.44
C LEU A 18 -25.77 2.99 -23.16
N VAL A 19 -25.70 4.05 -22.35
CA VAL A 19 -24.50 4.36 -21.60
C VAL A 19 -24.35 3.13 -20.73
N ALA A 20 -23.36 2.28 -21.04
CA ALA A 20 -22.94 1.24 -20.12
C ALA A 20 -22.78 1.94 -18.77
N ALA A 21 -23.61 1.57 -17.79
CA ALA A 21 -23.41 2.07 -16.44
C ALA A 21 -21.95 1.73 -16.11
N GLU A 22 -21.15 2.74 -15.79
CA GLU A 22 -19.82 2.50 -15.22
C GLU A 22 -20.04 1.50 -14.07
N GLU A 23 -19.36 0.36 -14.14
CA GLU A 23 -19.32 -0.58 -13.02
C GLU A 23 -19.05 0.24 -11.75
N PRO A 24 -19.84 0.07 -10.68
CA PRO A 24 -19.64 0.87 -9.48
C PRO A 24 -18.20 0.71 -9.02
N ALA A 25 -17.53 1.82 -8.75
CA ALA A 25 -16.16 1.78 -8.25
C ALA A 25 -16.10 0.84 -7.04
N ASP A 26 -15.14 -0.08 -7.06
CA ASP A 26 -14.89 -1.02 -5.97
C ASP A 26 -14.82 -0.27 -4.64
N THR A 27 -15.43 -0.83 -3.59
CA THR A 27 -15.39 -0.23 -2.26
C THR A 27 -14.04 -0.51 -1.58
N PRO A 28 -13.69 0.21 -0.49
CA PRO A 28 -12.51 -0.15 0.30
C PRO A 28 -12.52 -1.62 0.77
N GLN A 29 -13.69 -2.18 1.04
CA GLN A 29 -13.81 -3.58 1.45
C GLN A 29 -13.51 -4.53 0.28
N ASP A 30 -13.96 -4.21 -0.94
CA ASP A 30 -13.67 -5.02 -2.13
C ASP A 30 -12.16 -5.07 -2.42
N TRP A 31 -11.45 -3.95 -2.27
CA TRP A 31 -9.98 -3.90 -2.43
C TRP A 31 -9.23 -4.72 -1.38
N ILE A 32 -9.66 -4.62 -0.11
CA ILE A 32 -9.11 -5.41 0.99
C ILE A 32 -9.28 -6.92 0.72
N ASP A 33 -10.49 -7.33 0.33
CA ASP A 33 -10.81 -8.74 0.11
C ASP A 33 -10.11 -9.30 -1.14
N ARG A 34 -10.01 -8.48 -2.20
CA ARG A 34 -9.28 -8.84 -3.42
C ARG A 34 -7.79 -9.05 -3.14
N PHE A 35 -7.16 -8.15 -2.38
CA PHE A 35 -5.76 -8.32 -1.96
C PHE A 35 -5.56 -9.59 -1.16
N ALA A 36 -6.41 -9.83 -0.15
CA ALA A 36 -6.30 -11.00 0.70
C ALA A 36 -6.46 -12.31 -0.10
N ALA A 37 -7.37 -12.34 -1.08
CA ALA A 37 -7.60 -13.50 -1.94
C ALA A 37 -6.43 -13.77 -2.91
N GLY A 38 -5.68 -12.74 -3.30
CA GLY A 38 -4.50 -12.86 -4.15
C GLY A 38 -3.18 -13.03 -3.39
N TRP A 39 -3.22 -13.03 -2.05
CA TRP A 39 -2.03 -13.24 -1.23
C TRP A 39 -1.63 -14.72 -1.21
N ASP A 40 -0.45 -15.03 -1.73
CA ASP A 40 0.18 -16.34 -1.61
C ASP A 40 1.44 -16.25 -0.74
N GLU A 41 1.35 -16.82 0.46
CA GLU A 41 2.47 -16.88 1.40
C GLU A 41 3.53 -17.90 0.96
N ALA A 42 3.16 -18.92 0.18
CA ALA A 42 4.09 -19.91 -0.36
C ALA A 42 4.98 -19.34 -1.49
N ALA A 43 4.62 -18.17 -2.04
CA ALA A 43 5.48 -17.42 -2.96
C ALA A 43 6.77 -16.90 -2.27
N TRP A 44 6.79 -16.82 -0.94
CA TRP A 44 7.98 -16.47 -0.18
C TRP A 44 8.82 -17.72 0.13
N THR A 45 9.93 -17.90 -0.59
CA THR A 45 10.87 -18.99 -0.30
C THR A 45 11.76 -18.61 0.88
N GLU A 46 11.62 -19.33 1.99
CA GLU A 46 12.41 -19.04 3.19
C GLU A 46 13.91 -19.14 2.88
N LYS A 47 14.68 -18.12 3.30
CA LYS A 47 16.12 -18.04 3.06
C LYS A 47 16.83 -19.28 3.60
N SER A 48 17.15 -20.21 2.72
CA SER A 48 17.92 -21.41 3.09
C SER A 48 19.39 -21.20 2.75
N ARG A 49 20.29 -21.87 3.47
CA ARG A 49 21.73 -21.91 3.11
C ARG A 49 21.97 -22.43 1.68
N ARG A 50 20.99 -23.10 1.06
CA ARG A 50 21.07 -23.69 -0.28
C ARG A 50 20.52 -22.77 -1.36
N GLU A 51 19.65 -21.83 -1.00
CA GLU A 51 18.97 -20.91 -1.90
C GLU A 51 19.11 -19.48 -1.34
N PRO A 52 20.28 -18.85 -1.52
CA PRO A 52 20.51 -17.49 -1.02
C PRO A 52 19.65 -16.42 -1.70
N GLY A 53 18.93 -16.77 -2.78
CA GLY A 53 18.08 -15.87 -3.57
C GLY A 53 16.64 -15.72 -3.07
N GLY A 54 16.18 -16.50 -2.07
CA GLY A 54 14.78 -16.49 -1.60
C GLY A 54 14.31 -15.24 -0.85
N TYR A 55 15.11 -14.16 -0.82
CA TYR A 55 14.71 -12.92 -0.16
C TYR A 55 13.93 -11.96 -1.07
N MET A 56 13.85 -12.25 -2.37
CA MET A 56 13.09 -11.46 -3.34
C MET A 56 12.15 -12.37 -4.12
N ARG A 57 10.95 -11.85 -4.40
CA ARG A 57 10.00 -12.43 -5.36
C ARG A 57 10.66 -12.50 -6.75
N GLU A 58 10.23 -13.45 -7.57
CA GLU A 58 10.61 -13.45 -8.99
C GLU A 58 10.12 -12.14 -9.63
N ALA A 59 10.84 -11.63 -10.61
CA ALA A 59 10.57 -10.30 -11.18
C ALA A 59 9.19 -10.20 -11.88
N ASP A 60 8.57 -11.34 -12.19
CA ASP A 60 7.26 -11.53 -12.82
C ASP A 60 6.15 -11.92 -11.82
N ASP A 61 6.38 -11.75 -10.51
CA ASP A 61 5.36 -12.03 -9.50
C ASP A 61 4.30 -10.91 -9.43
N ASP A 62 3.09 -11.17 -9.94
CA ASP A 62 1.99 -10.20 -9.93
C ASP A 62 1.49 -9.81 -8.51
N GLY A 63 1.87 -10.54 -7.45
CA GLY A 63 1.35 -10.29 -6.11
C GLY A 63 1.82 -8.98 -5.48
N TRP A 64 2.99 -8.44 -5.89
CA TRP A 64 3.39 -7.10 -5.47
C TRP A 64 2.55 -6.02 -6.17
N GLU A 65 2.14 -6.24 -7.42
CA GLU A 65 1.28 -5.32 -8.17
C GLU A 65 -0.08 -5.21 -7.51
N LEU A 66 -0.71 -6.35 -7.19
CA LEU A 66 -2.01 -6.37 -6.53
C LEU A 66 -1.97 -5.68 -5.15
N ARG A 67 -0.88 -5.89 -4.39
CA ARG A 67 -0.68 -5.19 -3.12
C ARG A 67 -0.61 -3.67 -3.32
N MET A 68 0.19 -3.22 -4.29
CA MET A 68 0.37 -1.79 -4.56
C MET A 68 -0.92 -1.15 -5.07
N GLU A 69 -1.65 -1.84 -5.94
CA GLU A 69 -2.95 -1.38 -6.43
C GLU A 69 -3.96 -1.26 -5.29
N ALA A 70 -4.12 -2.29 -4.45
CA ALA A 70 -5.04 -2.24 -3.31
C ALA A 70 -4.66 -1.11 -2.34
N PHE A 71 -3.38 -0.96 -2.02
CA PHE A 71 -2.87 0.14 -1.18
C PHE A 71 -3.16 1.51 -1.80
N HIS A 72 -2.88 1.71 -3.08
CA HIS A 72 -3.13 2.95 -3.80
C HIS A 72 -4.62 3.30 -3.81
N GLN A 73 -5.48 2.35 -4.14
CA GLN A 73 -6.93 2.55 -4.21
C GLN A 73 -7.51 2.89 -2.83
N LEU A 74 -7.05 2.23 -1.77
CA LEU A 74 -7.44 2.58 -0.40
C LEU A 74 -7.01 4.00 -0.02
N VAL A 75 -5.83 4.47 -0.48
CA VAL A 75 -5.39 5.86 -0.30
C VAL A 75 -6.24 6.84 -1.10
N LEU A 76 -6.68 6.48 -2.32
CA LEU A 76 -7.61 7.27 -3.11
C LEU A 76 -8.99 7.39 -2.44
N HIS A 77 -9.47 6.33 -1.79
CA HIS A 77 -10.69 6.38 -0.97
C HIS A 77 -10.56 7.27 0.27
N GLY A 78 -9.34 7.57 0.71
CA GLY A 78 -9.09 8.51 1.80
C GLY A 78 -9.78 8.10 3.10
N ARG A 79 -10.58 9.01 3.67
CA ARG A 79 -11.23 8.80 4.98
C ARG A 79 -12.22 7.62 4.97
N ASP A 80 -12.83 7.30 3.83
CA ASP A 80 -13.83 6.23 3.74
C ASP A 80 -13.21 4.83 3.93
N ALA A 81 -11.90 4.69 3.67
CA ALA A 81 -11.17 3.45 3.91
C ALA A 81 -10.83 3.20 5.39
N VAL A 82 -10.85 4.23 6.25
CA VAL A 82 -10.37 4.13 7.64
C VAL A 82 -11.17 3.11 8.45
N SER A 83 -12.51 3.16 8.40
CA SER A 83 -13.34 2.25 9.20
C SER A 83 -13.20 0.78 8.77
N PRO A 84 -13.27 0.43 7.47
CA PRO A 84 -12.96 -0.92 6.99
C PRO A 84 -11.56 -1.41 7.41
N LEU A 85 -10.53 -0.58 7.25
CA LEU A 85 -9.15 -0.93 7.62
C LEU A 85 -9.01 -1.15 9.13
N VAL A 86 -9.61 -0.31 9.98
CA VAL A 86 -9.60 -0.52 11.44
C VAL A 86 -10.29 -1.82 11.83
N ALA A 87 -11.38 -2.20 11.16
CA ALA A 87 -12.06 -3.47 11.40
C ALA A 87 -11.15 -4.67 11.04
N ARG A 88 -10.45 -4.58 9.91
CA ARG A 88 -9.49 -5.61 9.47
C ARG A 88 -8.26 -5.69 10.35
N LEU A 89 -7.70 -4.56 10.77
CA LEU A 89 -6.56 -4.56 11.70
C LEU A 89 -6.87 -5.33 13.00
N LYS A 90 -8.11 -5.27 13.48
CA LYS A 90 -8.53 -5.92 14.72
C LYS A 90 -8.86 -7.41 14.58
N SER A 91 -9.29 -7.86 13.40
CA SER A 91 -9.95 -9.16 13.26
C SER A 91 -9.83 -9.84 11.89
N GLY A 92 -9.07 -9.25 10.97
CA GLY A 92 -8.76 -9.82 9.67
C GLY A 92 -7.74 -10.96 9.77
N ASP A 93 -7.62 -11.69 8.68
CA ASP A 93 -6.48 -12.59 8.48
C ASP A 93 -5.16 -11.81 8.38
N GLU A 94 -4.04 -12.52 8.41
CA GLU A 94 -2.72 -11.89 8.43
C GLU A 94 -2.51 -10.89 7.27
N PRO A 95 -2.80 -11.21 6.00
CA PRO A 95 -2.70 -10.26 4.90
C PRO A 95 -3.54 -9.00 5.13
N GLN A 96 -4.80 -9.17 5.52
CA GLN A 96 -5.69 -8.03 5.79
C GLN A 96 -5.15 -7.15 6.93
N ARG A 97 -4.58 -7.73 7.99
CA ARG A 97 -3.98 -6.97 9.09
C ARG A 97 -2.74 -6.20 8.64
N ILE A 98 -1.88 -6.83 7.82
CA ILE A 98 -0.69 -6.20 7.25
C ILE A 98 -1.08 -4.99 6.38
N LEU A 99 -1.99 -5.17 5.42
CA LEU A 99 -2.45 -4.09 4.55
C LEU A 99 -3.12 -2.98 5.36
N ALA A 100 -3.94 -3.32 6.36
CA ALA A 100 -4.59 -2.34 7.22
C ALA A 100 -3.59 -1.51 8.02
N ALA A 101 -2.64 -2.18 8.71
CA ALA A 101 -1.61 -1.50 9.48
C ALA A 101 -0.78 -0.56 8.61
N GLN A 102 -0.39 -1.00 7.41
CA GLN A 102 0.41 -0.21 6.47
C GLN A 102 -0.36 1.01 5.95
N THR A 103 -1.61 0.82 5.55
CA THR A 103 -2.40 1.86 4.85
C THR A 103 -2.82 2.99 5.77
N LEU A 104 -3.14 2.69 7.03
CA LEU A 104 -3.68 3.69 7.97
C LEU A 104 -2.75 4.90 8.20
N GLY A 105 -1.43 4.75 8.08
CA GLY A 105 -0.47 5.85 8.19
C GLY A 105 -0.51 6.87 7.05
N TYR A 106 -1.09 6.50 5.90
CA TYR A 106 -1.23 7.33 4.70
C TYR A 106 -2.61 7.98 4.59
N LEU A 107 -3.47 7.76 5.59
CA LEU A 107 -4.83 8.26 5.65
C LEU A 107 -4.98 9.29 6.77
N PRO A 108 -5.99 10.18 6.70
CA PRO A 108 -6.37 11.01 7.84
C PRO A 108 -7.03 10.13 8.91
N ALA A 109 -6.24 9.34 9.65
CA ALA A 109 -6.71 8.23 10.49
C ALA A 109 -6.23 8.31 11.96
N THR A 110 -6.12 9.52 12.52
CA THR A 110 -5.70 9.70 13.92
C THR A 110 -6.64 9.02 14.94
N ASP A 111 -7.90 8.77 14.57
CA ASP A 111 -8.87 7.99 15.33
C ASP A 111 -8.63 6.47 15.29
N ALA A 112 -7.76 5.99 14.39
CA ALA A 112 -7.28 4.60 14.38
C ALA A 112 -6.12 4.34 15.37
N ALA A 113 -5.60 5.38 16.02
CA ALA A 113 -4.40 5.29 16.86
C ALA A 113 -4.48 4.21 17.94
N ASP A 114 -5.65 4.00 18.56
CA ASP A 114 -5.79 2.97 19.59
C ASP A 114 -5.72 1.55 19.02
N ALA A 115 -6.29 1.33 17.83
CA ALA A 115 -6.19 0.04 17.14
C ALA A 115 -4.74 -0.25 16.70
N LEU A 116 -4.03 0.77 16.20
CA LEU A 116 -2.62 0.67 15.83
C LEU A 116 -1.72 0.44 17.05
N ARG A 117 -1.96 1.14 18.17
CA ARG A 117 -1.23 0.91 19.44
C ARG A 117 -1.45 -0.51 19.97
N GLN A 118 -2.65 -1.06 19.81
CA GLN A 118 -2.93 -2.43 20.19
C GLN A 118 -2.16 -3.40 19.28
N ALA A 119 -2.28 -3.24 17.96
CA ALA A 119 -1.57 -4.08 17.00
C ALA A 119 -0.05 -4.05 17.22
N ALA A 120 0.55 -2.87 17.41
CA ALA A 120 1.98 -2.69 17.70
C ALA A 120 2.46 -3.41 18.97
N ARG A 121 1.58 -3.65 19.95
CA ARG A 121 1.92 -4.34 21.21
C ARG A 121 1.65 -5.84 21.16
N GLU A 122 0.58 -6.24 20.50
CA GLU A 122 -0.07 -7.53 20.74
C GLU A 122 -0.18 -8.41 19.50
N ASP A 123 -0.01 -7.87 18.27
CA ASP A 123 -0.14 -8.71 17.07
C ASP A 123 0.96 -9.77 17.04
N GLU A 124 0.57 -11.02 16.75
CA GLU A 124 1.50 -12.15 16.67
C GLU A 124 2.48 -11.99 15.50
N ASN A 125 2.05 -11.36 14.41
CA ASN A 125 2.85 -11.18 13.22
C ASN A 125 3.72 -9.92 13.33
N ALA A 126 5.04 -10.08 13.21
CA ALA A 126 6.00 -8.99 13.35
C ALA A 126 5.85 -7.90 12.27
N THR A 127 5.45 -8.26 11.05
CA THR A 127 5.18 -7.32 9.96
C THR A 127 3.99 -6.43 10.27
N VAL A 128 2.93 -6.97 10.90
CA VAL A 128 1.80 -6.14 11.37
C VAL A 128 2.27 -5.15 12.44
N ARG A 129 3.07 -5.61 13.43
CA ARG A 129 3.59 -4.72 14.49
C ARG A 129 4.48 -3.62 13.91
N LEU A 130 5.34 -3.95 12.97
CA LEU A 130 6.21 -3.03 12.25
C LEU A 130 5.40 -1.94 11.55
N TYR A 131 4.44 -2.31 10.70
CA TYR A 131 3.63 -1.32 10.00
C TYR A 131 2.74 -0.51 10.94
N ALA A 132 2.28 -1.10 12.04
CA ALA A 132 1.54 -0.36 13.05
C ALA A 132 2.41 0.72 13.71
N VAL A 133 3.68 0.42 14.01
CA VAL A 133 4.66 1.39 14.53
C VAL A 133 4.90 2.52 13.53
N ASP A 134 5.13 2.19 12.26
CA ASP A 134 5.33 3.19 11.21
C ASP A 134 4.12 4.10 11.07
N SER A 135 2.91 3.52 11.01
CA SER A 135 1.67 4.28 10.91
C SER A 135 1.45 5.19 12.11
N LEU A 136 1.75 4.74 13.33
CA LEU A 136 1.72 5.61 14.51
C LEU A 136 2.70 6.79 14.39
N GLY A 137 3.92 6.55 13.90
CA GLY A 137 4.92 7.59 13.65
C GLY A 137 4.48 8.57 12.55
N MET A 138 3.89 8.06 11.47
CA MET A 138 3.35 8.85 10.36
C MET A 138 2.13 9.69 10.76
N LEU A 139 1.31 9.20 11.70
CA LEU A 139 0.17 9.96 12.22
C LEU A 139 0.58 11.03 13.24
N GLY A 140 1.84 11.04 13.70
CA GLY A 140 2.34 12.00 14.68
C GLY A 140 1.62 11.92 16.04
N VAL A 141 1.09 10.75 16.41
CA VAL A 141 0.36 10.55 17.66
C VAL A 141 1.29 10.20 18.81
N ASP A 142 0.86 10.49 20.03
CA ASP A 142 1.61 10.13 21.24
C ASP A 142 1.69 8.61 21.42
N VAL A 143 2.90 8.11 21.67
CA VAL A 143 3.21 6.69 21.86
C VAL A 143 4.35 6.54 22.86
N ASP A 144 4.20 5.59 23.78
CA ASP A 144 5.30 5.13 24.65
C ASP A 144 6.29 4.27 23.86
N TRP A 145 7.15 4.91 23.06
CA TRP A 145 8.16 4.23 22.25
C TRP A 145 9.16 3.44 23.10
N ALA A 146 9.48 3.93 24.29
CA ALA A 146 10.39 3.26 25.21
C ALA A 146 9.76 1.95 25.73
N GLY A 147 8.49 1.98 26.12
CA GLY A 147 7.75 0.79 26.52
C GLY A 147 7.58 -0.21 25.39
N LEU A 148 7.29 0.25 24.16
CA LEU A 148 7.23 -0.63 22.99
C LEU A 148 8.59 -1.29 22.73
N SER A 149 9.68 -0.52 22.72
CA SER A 149 11.02 -1.04 22.46
C SER A 149 11.49 -2.03 23.53
N GLN A 150 11.12 -1.83 24.80
CA GLN A 150 11.51 -2.75 25.88
C GLN A 150 10.83 -4.12 25.80
N ASN A 151 9.64 -4.19 25.19
CA ASN A 151 8.86 -5.42 25.09
C ASN A 151 8.96 -6.09 23.71
N GLU A 152 9.66 -5.49 22.77
CA GLU A 152 9.86 -6.04 21.42
C GLU A 152 11.18 -6.82 21.34
N SER A 153 11.11 -7.99 20.69
CA SER A 153 12.25 -8.88 20.48
C SER A 153 12.65 -9.03 19.02
N ASN A 154 11.77 -8.68 18.09
CA ASN A 154 12.03 -8.67 16.66
C ASN A 154 12.90 -7.47 16.27
N GLY A 155 14.05 -7.75 15.66
CA GLY A 155 15.04 -6.74 15.31
C GLY A 155 14.55 -5.71 14.27
N ASP A 156 13.66 -6.10 13.36
CA ASP A 156 13.13 -5.19 12.34
C ASP A 156 12.09 -4.26 12.96
N VAL A 157 11.18 -4.78 13.79
CA VAL A 157 10.26 -3.92 14.55
C VAL A 157 11.02 -2.90 15.42
N LEU A 158 12.12 -3.30 16.06
CA LEU A 158 12.97 -2.38 16.83
C LEU A 158 13.61 -1.26 15.98
N LYS A 159 14.02 -1.55 14.74
CA LYS A 159 14.51 -0.53 13.80
C LYS A 159 13.40 0.46 13.46
N HIS A 160 12.19 -0.03 13.19
CA HIS A 160 11.04 0.81 12.86
C HIS A 160 10.59 1.67 14.03
N ILE A 161 10.67 1.16 15.27
CA ILE A 161 10.48 1.99 16.47
C ILE A 161 11.50 3.14 16.48
N SER A 162 12.76 2.85 16.14
CA SER A 162 13.82 3.88 16.06
C SER A 162 13.56 4.90 14.94
N TYR A 163 13.04 4.46 13.78
CA TYR A 163 12.63 5.35 12.70
C TYR A 163 11.46 6.24 13.14
N ALA A 164 10.42 5.68 13.75
CA ALA A 164 9.28 6.43 14.26
C ALA A 164 9.70 7.47 15.31
N VAL A 165 10.61 7.11 16.23
CA VAL A 165 11.21 8.06 17.18
C VAL A 165 11.99 9.16 16.45
N GLY A 166 12.78 8.81 15.43
CA GLY A 166 13.56 9.75 14.64
C GLY A 166 12.72 10.76 13.84
N ARG A 167 11.44 10.47 13.59
CA ARG A 167 10.48 11.43 13.01
C ARG A 167 10.12 12.56 13.98
N ASP A 168 10.36 12.39 15.28
CA ASP A 168 10.09 13.40 16.33
C ASP A 168 8.66 13.96 16.28
N GLY A 169 7.68 13.08 16.06
CA GLY A 169 6.27 13.45 15.94
C GLY A 169 5.89 14.13 14.63
N ALA A 170 6.81 14.25 13.66
CA ALA A 170 6.50 14.76 12.33
C ALA A 170 5.50 13.84 11.60
N VAL A 171 4.32 14.39 11.36
CA VAL A 171 3.26 13.76 10.55
C VAL A 171 3.78 13.55 9.12
N LEU A 172 3.30 12.51 8.46
CA LEU A 172 3.58 12.28 7.04
C LEU A 172 3.20 13.52 6.22
N GLU A 173 4.15 13.99 5.42
CA GLU A 173 3.96 15.13 4.52
C GLU A 173 2.89 14.83 3.47
N GLU A 174 1.93 15.73 3.27
CA GLU A 174 0.84 15.54 2.29
C GLU A 174 1.37 15.34 0.87
N SER A 175 2.51 15.95 0.53
CA SER A 175 3.14 15.77 -0.79
C SER A 175 3.54 14.32 -1.08
N VAL A 176 3.84 13.53 -0.05
CA VAL A 176 4.11 12.09 -0.19
C VAL A 176 2.81 11.35 -0.53
N VAL A 177 1.72 11.70 0.15
CA VAL A 177 0.39 11.11 -0.12
C VAL A 177 -0.09 11.50 -1.52
N GLU A 178 0.11 12.74 -1.96
CA GLU A 178 -0.21 13.20 -3.32
C GLU A 178 0.61 12.46 -4.39
N THR A 179 1.91 12.23 -4.12
CA THR A 179 2.76 11.43 -5.02
C THR A 179 2.19 10.02 -5.18
N LEU A 180 1.75 9.42 -4.07
CA LEU A 180 1.11 8.11 -4.09
C LEU A 180 -0.24 8.14 -4.82
N ARG A 181 -1.09 9.15 -4.62
CA ARG A 181 -2.36 9.29 -5.35
C ARG A 181 -2.14 9.40 -6.87
N GLY A 182 -1.05 10.02 -7.30
CA GLY A 182 -0.65 10.13 -8.70
C GLY A 182 0.05 8.89 -9.28
N TRP A 183 0.30 7.85 -8.47
CA TRP A 183 0.91 6.62 -8.94
C TRP A 183 0.03 5.91 -9.99
N SER A 184 0.68 5.22 -10.94
CA SER A 184 0.01 4.49 -12.00
C SER A 184 0.81 3.25 -12.38
N ALA A 185 0.18 2.07 -12.24
CA ALA A 185 0.77 0.79 -12.65
C ALA A 185 1.24 0.79 -14.11
N ALA A 186 0.55 1.52 -15.01
CA ALA A 186 0.89 1.62 -16.43
C ALA A 186 2.25 2.28 -16.71
N THR A 187 2.85 2.95 -15.73
CA THR A 187 4.14 3.64 -15.87
C THR A 187 5.32 2.84 -15.30
N ILE A 188 5.03 1.78 -14.56
CA ILE A 188 6.05 0.90 -13.97
C ILE A 188 6.66 0.02 -15.04
N ASP A 189 7.93 -0.35 -14.84
CA ASP A 189 8.71 -1.16 -15.77
C ASP A 189 8.56 -0.69 -17.22
N SER A 190 8.68 0.61 -17.44
CA SER A 190 8.61 1.22 -18.78
C SER A 190 9.98 1.26 -19.48
N ALA A 191 11.08 1.07 -18.74
CA ALA A 191 12.43 1.04 -19.28
C ALA A 191 12.68 -0.23 -20.10
N ARG A 192 13.37 -0.10 -21.24
CA ARG A 192 13.68 -1.24 -22.14
C ARG A 192 15.16 -1.25 -22.46
N ILE A 193 15.79 -2.42 -22.39
CA ILE A 193 17.21 -2.58 -22.74
C ILE A 193 17.41 -2.17 -24.20
N GLY A 194 18.33 -1.24 -24.44
CA GLY A 194 18.67 -0.74 -25.77
C GLY A 194 17.85 0.47 -26.22
N GLU A 195 16.77 0.82 -25.53
CA GLU A 195 16.03 2.06 -25.72
C GLU A 195 16.56 3.16 -24.77
N PRO A 196 16.41 4.45 -25.11
CA PRO A 196 16.67 5.53 -24.17
C PRO A 196 15.86 5.35 -22.88
N ALA A 197 16.51 5.53 -21.73
CA ALA A 197 15.83 5.46 -20.44
C ALA A 197 14.76 6.57 -20.32
N PRO A 198 13.59 6.30 -19.69
CA PRO A 198 12.58 7.33 -19.46
C PRO A 198 13.15 8.52 -18.67
N GLU A 199 12.79 9.73 -19.08
CA GLU A 199 13.20 10.95 -18.38
C GLU A 199 12.61 10.98 -16.95
N PHE A 200 13.41 11.43 -15.99
CA PHE A 200 12.99 11.63 -14.61
C PHE A 200 13.61 12.89 -14.02
N GLU A 201 12.98 13.39 -12.96
CA GLU A 201 13.46 14.48 -12.13
C GLU A 201 13.36 14.06 -10.66
N LEU A 202 14.47 14.15 -9.92
CA LEU A 202 14.55 13.79 -8.49
C LEU A 202 15.02 14.98 -7.66
N SER A 203 14.50 15.10 -6.44
CA SER A 203 15.02 16.04 -5.45
C SER A 203 16.24 15.46 -4.75
N SER A 204 17.33 16.22 -4.65
CA SER A 204 18.55 15.81 -3.96
C SER A 204 18.43 16.02 -2.44
N ALA A 205 18.97 15.09 -1.65
CA ALA A 205 19.09 15.22 -0.19
C ALA A 205 19.97 16.41 0.24
N GLN A 206 20.84 16.91 -0.65
CA GLN A 206 21.69 18.08 -0.41
C GLN A 206 21.03 19.39 -0.86
N GLY A 207 19.78 19.31 -1.32
CA GLY A 207 19.07 20.40 -1.99
C GLY A 207 19.35 20.42 -3.50
N GLY A 208 18.36 20.86 -4.27
CA GLY A 208 18.42 20.93 -5.72
C GLY A 208 17.74 19.76 -6.43
N THR A 209 17.88 19.74 -7.75
CA THR A 209 17.17 18.85 -8.66
C THR A 209 18.17 18.07 -9.51
N VAL A 210 17.95 16.77 -9.66
CA VAL A 210 18.72 15.87 -10.54
C VAL A 210 17.80 15.43 -11.68
N ARG A 211 18.16 15.74 -12.93
CA ARG A 211 17.43 15.27 -14.12
C ARG A 211 18.26 14.27 -14.90
N LEU A 212 17.62 13.26 -15.50
CA LEU A 212 18.34 12.35 -16.39
C LEU A 212 18.96 13.10 -17.59
N ALA A 213 18.24 14.08 -18.14
CA ALA A 213 18.72 14.98 -19.18
C ALA A 213 20.09 15.64 -18.89
N ASP A 214 20.41 15.89 -17.62
CA ASP A 214 21.68 16.53 -17.23
C ASP A 214 22.90 15.61 -17.47
N PHE A 215 22.67 14.30 -17.70
CA PHE A 215 23.70 13.30 -17.95
C PHE A 215 23.70 12.79 -19.41
N HIS A 216 22.96 13.43 -20.31
CA HIS A 216 22.99 13.07 -21.73
C HIS A 216 24.41 13.23 -22.31
N GLY A 217 24.92 12.18 -22.94
CA GLY A 217 26.28 12.13 -23.50
C GLY A 217 27.32 11.48 -22.58
N GLU A 218 26.97 11.16 -21.33
CA GLU A 218 27.80 10.33 -20.47
C GLU A 218 27.77 8.87 -20.91
N ASN A 219 28.89 8.14 -20.69
CA ASN A 219 29.02 6.75 -21.13
C ASN A 219 28.12 5.78 -20.34
N ALA A 220 27.79 6.11 -19.09
CA ALA A 220 26.89 5.35 -18.24
C ALA A 220 26.36 6.22 -17.10
N VAL A 221 25.06 6.09 -16.81
CA VAL A 221 24.40 6.68 -15.63
C VAL A 221 23.92 5.53 -14.77
N VAL A 222 24.28 5.53 -13.48
CA VAL A 222 23.88 4.48 -12.52
C VAL A 222 23.02 5.11 -11.45
N LEU A 223 21.78 4.64 -11.33
CA LEU A 223 20.91 4.95 -10.20
C LEU A 223 21.14 3.92 -9.10
N VAL A 224 21.62 4.39 -7.95
CA VAL A 224 21.80 3.54 -6.76
C VAL A 224 20.65 3.84 -5.81
N PHE A 225 19.71 2.92 -5.73
CA PHE A 225 18.66 2.94 -4.72
C PHE A 225 19.24 2.32 -3.45
N VAL A 226 19.45 3.15 -2.42
CA VAL A 226 19.78 2.63 -1.08
C VAL A 226 18.45 2.22 -0.45
N TYR A 227 18.12 0.95 -0.58
CA TYR A 227 16.99 0.35 0.10
C TYR A 227 17.32 0.27 1.60
N GLY A 228 16.56 0.97 2.44
CA GLY A 228 16.43 0.62 3.84
C GLY A 228 15.28 -0.35 3.94
N ASP A 229 15.49 -1.51 4.58
CA ASP A 229 14.39 -2.44 4.85
C ASP A 229 13.24 -1.67 5.51
N THR A 230 12.07 -1.71 4.86
CA THR A 230 10.76 -1.43 5.47
C THR A 230 9.96 -2.72 5.55
#